data_AF-A0A3N9XLE6-F1
#
_entry.id   AF-A0A3N9XLE6-F1
#
_cell.length_a   1.000
_cell.length_b   1.000
_cell.length_c   1.000
_cell.angle_alpha   90.00
_cell.angle_beta   90.00
_cell.angle_gamma   90.00
#
_symmetry.space_group_name_H-M   'P 1'
#
loop_
_entity.id
_entity.type
_entity.pdbx_description
1 polymer ?
#
loop_
_entity_poly.entity_id
_entity_poly.type
_entity_poly.pdbx_seq_one_letter_code
_entity_poly.pdbx_strand_id
1 'polypeptide(L)'
;MGDVRGRFRDDLARYPAPPLGDLVQQSVVQGRRLRRQRRLAQFGAGGSALAMLLVIGLAAGPLGVGADDTGQPGGLNVGSSGGSVDTATPSPAGSSDGAPGGLKSGTGEEQRGDPRPPVPSTTVIDTLRMGAGPDGELLTTTPQGALELLTRLLPKGETSGYASLHSSGAGPGMPYVQLYLDRGDGPGMVRLSIYRDNLGGNPVPGTVELTEMPGNCVQNEMVTVHHSGGLQVNLMISTCLVWDPKGTVPAPAVLSVKEATEIAGNPIWGTQLPAEYVINGAKRFPKLARSNG
;
A
#
# COMPACT_ATOMS: atom_id res chain seq x y z
N MET A 1 -0.43 -66.52 13.33
CA MET A 1 -0.05 -65.21 12.76
C MET A 1 -1.30 -64.61 12.13
N GLY A 2 -1.92 -63.65 12.81
CA GLY A 2 -3.19 -63.05 12.40
C GLY A 2 -3.04 -62.13 11.20
N ASP A 3 -4.03 -62.16 10.32
CA ASP A 3 -4.04 -61.52 9.00
C ASP A 3 -4.03 -59.98 9.10
N VAL A 4 -2.83 -59.40 9.03
CA VAL A 4 -2.56 -57.96 9.08
C VAL A 4 -3.26 -57.23 7.91
N ARG A 5 -3.51 -57.91 6.79
CA ARG A 5 -4.19 -57.31 5.63
C ARG A 5 -5.68 -57.07 5.88
N GLY A 6 -6.32 -57.87 6.72
CA GLY A 6 -7.73 -57.67 7.10
C GLY A 6 -7.95 -56.37 7.86
N ARG A 7 -7.08 -56.08 8.84
CA ARG A 7 -7.20 -54.87 9.69
C ARG A 7 -6.96 -53.57 8.91
N PHE A 8 -6.06 -53.58 7.93
CA PHE A 8 -5.83 -52.41 7.07
C PHE A 8 -7.02 -52.09 6.15
N ARG A 9 -7.75 -53.12 5.69
CA ARG A 9 -8.95 -52.91 4.88
C ARG A 9 -10.10 -52.31 5.70
N ASP A 10 -10.29 -52.79 6.93
CA ASP A 10 -11.32 -52.25 7.82
C ASP A 10 -11.03 -50.80 8.25
N ASP A 11 -9.76 -50.45 8.48
CA ASP A 11 -9.39 -49.06 8.79
C ASP A 11 -9.53 -48.13 7.58
N LEU A 12 -9.19 -48.59 6.37
CA LEU A 12 -9.41 -47.79 5.15
C LEU A 12 -10.89 -47.63 4.80
N ALA A 13 -11.74 -48.59 5.17
CA ALA A 13 -13.19 -48.47 4.98
C ALA A 13 -13.85 -47.46 5.94
N ARG A 14 -13.25 -47.16 7.10
CA ARG A 14 -13.77 -46.16 8.04
C ARG A 14 -13.51 -44.71 7.64
N TYR A 15 -12.53 -44.46 6.78
CA TYR A 15 -12.16 -43.12 6.35
C TYR A 15 -12.32 -42.98 4.84
N PRO A 16 -13.55 -42.76 4.33
CA PRO A 16 -13.76 -42.47 2.92
C PRO A 16 -12.88 -41.27 2.54
N ALA A 17 -12.17 -41.38 1.41
CA ALA A 17 -11.28 -40.34 0.93
C ALA A 17 -12.03 -39.00 0.87
N PRO A 18 -11.49 -37.91 1.46
CA PRO A 18 -12.15 -36.62 1.43
C PRO A 18 -12.40 -36.23 -0.03
N PRO A 19 -13.58 -35.65 -0.35
CA PRO A 19 -13.93 -35.33 -1.72
C PRO A 19 -12.92 -34.33 -2.30
N LEU A 20 -12.06 -34.81 -3.21
CA LEU A 20 -11.06 -33.99 -3.90
C LEU A 20 -11.68 -32.87 -4.75
N GLY A 21 -12.99 -32.95 -5.03
CA GLY A 21 -13.74 -31.96 -5.80
C GLY A 21 -13.86 -30.59 -5.12
N ASP A 22 -13.70 -30.52 -3.79
CA ASP A 22 -13.98 -29.28 -3.06
C ASP A 22 -12.74 -28.40 -2.83
N LEU A 23 -11.53 -28.94 -3.04
CA LEU A 23 -10.28 -28.17 -2.89
C LEU A 23 -10.12 -27.13 -4.00
N VAL A 24 -10.53 -27.46 -5.23
CA VAL A 24 -10.52 -26.52 -6.35
C VAL A 24 -11.61 -25.45 -6.18
N GLN A 25 -12.79 -25.85 -5.68
CA GLN A 25 -13.89 -24.92 -5.44
C GLN A 25 -13.58 -23.97 -4.27
N GLN A 26 -13.02 -24.46 -3.17
CA GLN A 26 -12.58 -23.63 -2.04
C GLN A 26 -11.46 -22.67 -2.45
N SER A 27 -10.46 -23.12 -3.20
CA SER A 27 -9.38 -22.25 -3.68
C SER A 27 -9.88 -21.17 -4.65
N VAL A 28 -10.86 -21.48 -5.52
CA VAL A 28 -11.51 -20.49 -6.39
C VAL A 28 -12.35 -19.48 -5.58
N VAL A 29 -13.09 -19.93 -4.57
CA VAL A 29 -13.90 -19.05 -3.69
C VAL A 29 -12.99 -18.14 -2.86
N GLN A 30 -11.90 -18.68 -2.32
CA GLN A 30 -10.89 -17.93 -1.56
C GLN A 30 -10.18 -16.92 -2.46
N GLY A 31 -9.83 -17.29 -3.69
CA GLY A 31 -9.27 -16.39 -4.70
C GLY A 31 -10.22 -15.24 -5.08
N ARG A 32 -11.53 -15.50 -5.16
CA ARG A 32 -12.55 -14.44 -5.40
C ARG A 32 -12.66 -13.47 -4.23
N ARG A 33 -12.55 -13.93 -2.98
CA ARG A 33 -12.53 -13.06 -1.79
C ARG A 33 -11.30 -12.16 -1.76
N LEU A 34 -10.11 -12.71 -2.01
CA LEU A 34 -8.86 -11.95 -2.07
C LEU A 34 -8.89 -10.86 -3.15
N ARG A 35 -9.44 -11.16 -4.34
CA ARG A 35 -9.61 -10.14 -5.40
C ARG A 35 -10.58 -9.02 -5.01
N ARG A 36 -11.67 -9.33 -4.30
CA ARG A 36 -12.63 -8.31 -3.83
C ARG A 36 -12.04 -7.42 -2.75
N GLN A 37 -11.29 -7.99 -1.81
CA GLN A 37 -10.59 -7.21 -0.77
C GLN A 37 -9.50 -6.32 -1.38
N ARG A 38 -8.72 -6.82 -2.34
CA ARG A 38 -7.71 -5.99 -3.05
C ARG A 38 -8.33 -4.85 -3.83
N ARG A 39 -9.49 -5.04 -4.47
CA ARG A 39 -10.21 -3.95 -5.16
C ARG A 39 -10.68 -2.86 -4.19
N LEU A 40 -11.21 -3.23 -3.01
CA LEU A 40 -11.59 -2.25 -1.99
C LEU A 40 -10.37 -1.50 -1.42
N ALA A 41 -9.23 -2.17 -1.30
CA ALA A 41 -7.99 -1.54 -0.85
C ALA A 41 -7.41 -0.54 -1.88
N GLN A 42 -7.64 -0.77 -3.18
CA GLN A 42 -7.13 0.07 -4.27
C GLN A 42 -7.90 1.39 -4.45
N PHE A 43 -9.16 1.49 -4.03
CA PHE A 43 -9.95 2.73 -4.15
C PHE A 43 -9.84 3.69 -2.95
N GLY A 44 -9.12 3.32 -1.89
CA GLY A 44 -8.99 4.16 -0.68
C GLY A 44 -7.92 5.26 -0.74
N ALA A 45 -7.06 5.27 -1.76
CA ALA A 45 -5.92 6.19 -1.83
C ALA A 45 -6.14 7.45 -2.69
N GLY A 46 -7.34 7.66 -3.24
CA GLY A 46 -7.62 8.80 -4.11
C GLY A 46 -9.05 9.31 -3.95
N GLY A 47 -9.29 10.19 -2.99
CA GLY A 47 -10.62 10.77 -2.80
C GLY A 47 -10.77 11.68 -1.59
N SER A 48 -9.85 12.63 -1.38
CA SER A 48 -10.08 13.73 -0.44
C SER A 48 -10.70 14.91 -1.19
N ALA A 49 -12.02 15.07 -1.12
CA ALA A 49 -12.70 16.38 -1.14
C ALA A 49 -14.21 16.21 -0.98
N LEU A 50 -14.75 16.56 0.19
CA LEU A 50 -15.74 17.64 0.31
C LEU A 50 -16.25 17.81 1.75
N ALA A 51 -16.11 19.05 2.23
CA ALA A 51 -17.03 19.80 3.07
C ALA A 51 -17.36 19.29 4.49
N MET A 52 -16.71 19.88 5.49
CA MET A 52 -17.35 20.20 6.77
C MET A 52 -17.14 21.69 7.05
N LEU A 53 -18.25 22.42 6.97
CA LEU A 53 -18.36 23.85 7.20
C LEU A 53 -18.19 24.20 8.67
N LEU A 54 -17.41 25.26 8.87
CA LEU A 54 -17.24 26.09 10.05
C LEU A 54 -18.55 26.39 10.82
N VAL A 55 -18.51 26.16 12.14
CA VAL A 55 -19.26 26.95 13.13
C VAL A 55 -18.30 27.34 14.25
N ILE A 56 -17.72 28.55 14.15
CA ILE A 56 -16.98 29.18 15.25
C ILE A 56 -18.00 29.97 16.08
N GLY A 57 -18.23 29.51 17.30
CA GLY A 57 -18.94 30.26 18.33
C GLY A 57 -18.04 31.39 18.86
N LEU A 58 -18.52 32.62 18.72
CA LEU A 58 -18.00 33.82 19.36
C LEU A 58 -18.29 33.78 20.88
N ALA A 59 -17.25 33.88 21.70
CA ALA A 59 -17.36 34.25 23.11
C ALA A 59 -16.22 35.21 23.51
N ALA A 60 -16.57 36.50 23.49
CA ALA A 60 -16.08 37.67 24.20
C ALA A 60 -14.90 37.58 25.20
N GLY A 61 -14.00 38.58 25.13
CA GLY A 61 -13.28 39.10 26.31
C GLY A 61 -12.04 39.96 25.98
N PRO A 62 -11.81 41.16 26.58
CA PRO A 62 -10.97 42.21 25.99
C PRO A 62 -9.69 42.58 26.77
N LEU A 63 -8.89 43.47 26.15
CA LEU A 63 -7.87 44.39 26.68
C LEU A 63 -6.41 43.89 26.78
N GLY A 64 -5.54 44.55 26.02
CA GLY A 64 -4.08 44.49 26.16
C GLY A 64 -3.41 45.49 25.21
N VAL A 65 -3.19 46.70 25.72
CA VAL A 65 -2.50 47.83 25.08
C VAL A 65 -0.98 47.56 25.01
N GLY A 66 -0.33 47.89 23.89
CA GLY A 66 1.14 47.86 23.80
C GLY A 66 1.72 48.20 22.43
N ALA A 67 1.93 49.51 22.22
CA ALA A 67 3.00 50.20 21.48
C ALA A 67 3.58 49.66 20.14
N ASP A 68 3.42 50.52 19.13
CA ASP A 68 4.37 50.95 18.09
C ASP A 68 5.55 50.03 17.72
N ASP A 69 5.58 49.64 16.44
CA ASP A 69 6.80 49.84 15.67
C ASP A 69 6.52 50.12 14.19
N THR A 70 7.18 51.17 13.72
CA THR A 70 7.12 51.77 12.40
C THR A 70 7.89 50.95 11.36
N GLY A 71 7.35 50.78 10.14
CA GLY A 71 8.14 50.22 9.02
C GLY A 71 7.36 49.84 7.76
N GLN A 72 6.95 50.84 6.98
CA GLN A 72 6.47 50.76 5.58
C GLN A 72 7.68 50.66 4.61
N PRO A 73 7.59 50.39 3.26
CA PRO A 73 6.49 49.98 2.36
C PRO A 73 6.79 48.74 1.48
N GLY A 74 5.79 48.25 0.75
CA GLY A 74 6.07 47.57 -0.53
C GLY A 74 4.91 46.85 -1.20
N GLY A 75 4.36 47.45 -2.26
CA GLY A 75 3.86 46.70 -3.42
C GLY A 75 2.38 46.38 -3.47
N LEU A 76 1.56 47.34 -3.90
CA LEU A 76 0.30 47.04 -4.58
C LEU A 76 0.60 46.67 -6.03
N ASN A 77 0.20 45.48 -6.46
CA ASN A 77 -0.03 45.20 -7.87
C ASN A 77 -1.46 44.66 -8.02
N VAL A 78 -2.29 45.51 -8.58
CA VAL A 78 -3.68 45.26 -8.98
C VAL A 78 -3.69 45.10 -10.49
N GLY A 79 -4.35 44.06 -10.98
CA GLY A 79 -4.61 43.76 -12.39
C GLY A 79 -4.60 42.24 -12.58
N SER A 80 -5.52 41.56 -13.25
CA SER A 80 -6.56 41.95 -14.19
C SER A 80 -7.62 40.82 -14.18
N SER A 81 -8.91 41.14 -14.14
CA SER A 81 -9.84 41.15 -15.28
C SER A 81 -10.09 39.79 -15.95
N GLY A 82 -11.27 39.24 -15.67
CA GLY A 82 -12.25 38.82 -16.68
C GLY A 82 -11.86 37.69 -17.65
N GLY A 83 -12.31 36.47 -17.33
CA GLY A 83 -12.47 35.38 -18.29
C GLY A 83 -13.90 34.85 -18.21
N SER A 84 -14.71 35.21 -19.20
CA SER A 84 -16.08 34.73 -19.43
C SER A 84 -16.11 33.21 -19.52
N VAL A 85 -17.00 32.57 -18.78
CA VAL A 85 -17.27 31.13 -18.90
C VAL A 85 -18.44 31.00 -19.86
N ASP A 86 -18.15 30.56 -21.09
CA ASP A 86 -19.18 30.35 -22.10
C ASP A 86 -20.10 29.20 -21.73
N THR A 87 -21.37 29.45 -22.00
CA THR A 87 -22.53 28.63 -21.68
C THR A 87 -22.63 27.46 -22.64
N ALA A 88 -22.95 26.29 -22.10
CA ALA A 88 -23.18 25.05 -22.82
C ALA A 88 -24.27 25.18 -23.90
N THR A 89 -24.05 24.55 -25.05
CA THR A 89 -25.09 24.22 -26.04
C THR A 89 -25.23 22.70 -26.11
N PRO A 90 -26.39 22.12 -25.72
CA PRO A 90 -26.71 20.72 -26.02
C PRO A 90 -27.65 20.64 -27.22
N SER A 91 -27.36 19.77 -28.19
CA SER A 91 -28.31 19.26 -29.19
C SER A 91 -27.69 18.12 -30.02
N PRO A 92 -28.48 17.21 -30.60
CA PRO A 92 -29.52 16.40 -29.97
C PRO A 92 -29.36 14.89 -30.31
N ALA A 93 -30.22 14.07 -29.72
CA ALA A 93 -30.38 12.65 -30.04
C ALA A 93 -30.83 12.45 -31.49
N GLY A 94 -30.09 11.61 -32.23
CA GLY A 94 -30.52 11.05 -33.51
C GLY A 94 -30.88 9.58 -33.34
N SER A 95 -32.17 9.28 -33.21
CA SER A 95 -32.72 7.94 -33.44
C SER A 95 -32.81 7.69 -34.95
N SER A 96 -32.35 6.53 -35.40
CA SER A 96 -32.82 5.95 -36.67
C SER A 96 -32.85 4.43 -36.55
N ASP A 97 -34.08 3.93 -36.39
CA ASP A 97 -34.51 2.58 -36.73
C ASP A 97 -34.44 2.38 -38.25
N GLY A 98 -33.95 1.22 -38.71
CA GLY A 98 -33.99 0.93 -40.15
C GLY A 98 -33.30 -0.33 -40.66
N ALA A 99 -33.73 -1.50 -40.19
CA ALA A 99 -33.91 -2.75 -40.98
C ALA A 99 -32.68 -3.57 -41.50
N PRO A 100 -32.88 -4.89 -41.72
CA PRO A 100 -31.81 -5.90 -41.77
C PRO A 100 -31.45 -6.31 -43.21
N GLY A 101 -30.17 -6.61 -43.45
CA GLY A 101 -29.77 -7.29 -44.68
C GLY A 101 -28.27 -7.30 -44.90
N GLY A 102 -27.69 -8.50 -45.00
CA GLY A 102 -26.38 -8.70 -45.60
C GLY A 102 -25.44 -9.55 -44.75
N LEU A 103 -25.66 -10.88 -44.73
CA LEU A 103 -24.59 -11.84 -44.45
C LEU A 103 -23.56 -11.72 -45.57
N LYS A 104 -22.50 -10.96 -45.33
CA LYS A 104 -21.27 -10.99 -46.11
C LYS A 104 -20.25 -11.76 -45.28
N SER A 105 -20.01 -13.02 -45.63
CA SER A 105 -18.82 -13.76 -45.21
C SER A 105 -17.59 -13.04 -45.77
N GLY A 106 -17.03 -12.15 -44.97
CA GLY A 106 -15.74 -11.50 -45.20
C GLY A 106 -14.68 -12.18 -44.35
N THR A 107 -13.74 -12.82 -45.04
CA THR A 107 -12.30 -12.86 -44.79
C THR A 107 -11.83 -12.52 -43.37
N GLY A 108 -11.17 -13.48 -42.72
CA GLY A 108 -10.63 -13.38 -41.37
C GLY A 108 -9.93 -12.05 -41.09
N GLU A 109 -10.62 -11.17 -40.37
CA GLU A 109 -9.95 -10.22 -39.50
C GLU A 109 -9.23 -11.03 -38.43
N GLU A 110 -7.91 -11.08 -38.57
CA GLU A 110 -7.00 -11.35 -37.48
C GLU A 110 -7.36 -10.36 -36.37
N GLN A 111 -8.24 -10.82 -35.47
CA GLN A 111 -8.69 -10.07 -34.31
C GLN A 111 -7.41 -9.69 -33.55
N ARG A 112 -6.93 -8.46 -33.75
CA ARG A 112 -5.90 -7.83 -32.93
C ARG A 112 -6.46 -7.85 -31.52
N GLY A 113 -6.16 -8.91 -30.80
CA GLY A 113 -6.53 -9.04 -29.40
C GLY A 113 -5.95 -7.82 -28.70
N ASP A 114 -6.83 -6.97 -28.17
CA ASP A 114 -6.40 -5.83 -27.37
C ASP A 114 -5.33 -6.29 -26.39
N PRO A 115 -4.18 -5.61 -26.30
CA PRO A 115 -3.12 -6.01 -25.41
C PRO A 115 -3.69 -6.07 -23.99
N ARG A 116 -3.77 -7.30 -23.46
CA ARG A 116 -4.28 -7.54 -22.12
C ARG A 116 -3.46 -6.68 -21.15
N PRO A 117 -4.09 -5.87 -20.28
CA PRO A 117 -3.35 -5.06 -19.33
C PRO A 117 -2.46 -5.96 -18.48
N PRO A 118 -1.21 -5.56 -18.24
CA PRO A 118 -0.27 -6.42 -17.55
C PRO A 118 -0.77 -6.64 -16.12
N VAL A 119 -0.73 -7.89 -15.68
CA VAL A 119 -1.30 -8.32 -14.40
C VAL A 119 -0.20 -8.41 -13.35
N PRO A 120 -0.47 -8.05 -12.09
CA PRO A 120 0.46 -8.28 -11.00
C PRO A 120 0.89 -9.75 -10.94
N SER A 121 2.19 -9.97 -10.76
CA SER A 121 2.79 -11.29 -10.59
C SER A 121 3.47 -11.36 -9.23
N THR A 122 3.33 -12.49 -8.52
CA THR A 122 3.99 -12.74 -7.24
C THR A 122 4.79 -14.02 -7.35
N THR A 123 6.07 -13.98 -6.96
CA THR A 123 6.98 -15.13 -6.99
C THR A 123 7.71 -15.25 -5.66
N VAL A 124 7.93 -16.48 -5.20
CA VAL A 124 8.83 -16.73 -4.07
C VAL A 124 10.26 -16.66 -4.61
N ILE A 125 11.06 -15.76 -4.07
CA ILE A 125 12.42 -15.49 -4.57
C ILE A 125 13.52 -15.95 -3.62
N ASP A 126 13.22 -16.11 -2.32
CA ASP A 126 14.21 -16.52 -1.32
C ASP A 126 13.55 -17.09 -0.04
N THR A 127 14.37 -17.64 0.85
CA THR A 127 13.98 -18.04 2.21
C THR A 127 15.06 -17.62 3.20
N LEU A 128 14.71 -16.70 4.10
CA LEU A 128 15.59 -16.20 5.15
C LEU A 128 15.55 -17.09 6.38
N ARG A 129 16.71 -17.21 7.04
CA ARG A 129 16.76 -17.75 8.40
C ARG A 129 16.43 -16.63 9.38
N MET A 130 15.21 -16.66 9.91
CA MET A 130 14.77 -15.65 10.88
C MET A 130 15.58 -15.77 12.17
N GLY A 131 16.19 -14.65 12.59
CA GLY A 131 16.89 -14.56 13.86
C GLY A 131 15.93 -14.60 15.05
N ALA A 132 16.50 -14.56 16.25
CA ALA A 132 15.70 -14.29 17.44
C ALA A 132 15.04 -12.90 17.31
N GLY A 133 13.83 -12.78 17.87
CA GLY A 133 13.13 -11.51 17.95
C GLY A 133 13.88 -10.50 18.84
N PRO A 134 13.36 -9.27 18.96
CA PRO A 134 13.99 -8.27 19.80
C PRO A 134 13.97 -8.66 21.28
N ASP A 135 15.08 -8.41 21.97
CA ASP A 135 15.19 -8.53 23.42
C ASP A 135 14.83 -7.22 24.13
N GLY A 136 14.62 -7.28 25.45
CA GLY A 136 14.43 -6.11 26.30
C GLY A 136 12.98 -5.66 26.46
N GLU A 137 12.80 -4.40 26.87
CA GLU A 137 11.47 -3.81 27.02
C GLU A 137 10.84 -3.55 25.65
N LEU A 138 9.65 -4.10 25.44
CA LEU A 138 8.90 -3.98 24.20
C LEU A 138 7.67 -3.10 24.41
N LEU A 139 7.45 -2.18 23.47
CA LEU A 139 6.26 -1.33 23.42
C LEU A 139 5.50 -1.58 22.13
N THR A 140 4.19 -1.30 22.14
CA THR A 140 3.36 -1.38 20.94
C THR A 140 3.97 -0.58 19.80
N THR A 141 4.06 -1.21 18.63
CA THR A 141 4.62 -0.56 17.43
C THR A 141 3.73 0.62 17.03
N THR A 142 4.35 1.80 16.93
CA THR A 142 3.69 3.02 16.43
C THR A 142 4.22 3.37 15.03
N PRO A 143 3.50 4.16 14.22
CA PRO A 143 4.03 4.67 12.96
C PRO A 143 5.37 5.40 13.12
N GLN A 144 5.53 6.17 14.20
CA GLN A 144 6.76 6.88 14.50
C GLN A 144 7.91 5.92 14.84
N GLY A 145 7.64 4.88 15.64
CA GLY A 145 8.62 3.85 15.97
C GLY A 145 9.03 3.03 14.75
N ALA A 146 8.08 2.68 13.89
CA ALA A 146 8.35 2.00 12.63
C ALA A 146 9.21 2.84 11.68
N LEU A 147 8.96 4.15 11.58
CA LEU A 147 9.82 5.06 10.82
C LEU A 147 11.21 5.21 11.41
N GLU A 148 11.33 5.30 12.74
CA GLU A 148 12.64 5.35 13.39
C GLU A 148 13.46 4.10 13.06
N LEU A 149 12.88 2.90 13.21
CA LEU A 149 13.53 1.66 12.81
C LEU A 149 13.87 1.66 11.31
N LEU A 150 12.92 1.99 10.44
CA LEU A 150 13.14 2.03 8.99
C LEU A 150 14.32 2.94 8.64
N THR A 151 14.37 4.16 9.18
CA THR A 151 15.47 5.10 8.88
C THR A 151 16.84 4.62 9.33
N ARG A 152 16.92 3.75 10.35
CA ARG A 152 18.20 3.13 10.77
C ARG A 152 18.61 1.96 9.89
N LEU A 153 17.64 1.27 9.26
CA LEU A 153 17.89 0.14 8.38
C LEU A 153 18.16 0.55 6.93
N LEU A 154 17.76 1.76 6.53
CA LEU A 154 18.01 2.25 5.18
C LEU A 154 19.51 2.41 4.90
N PRO A 155 19.95 2.18 3.66
CA PRO A 155 21.29 2.54 3.23
C PRO A 155 21.50 4.06 3.36
N LYS A 156 22.76 4.49 3.28
CA LYS A 156 23.12 5.92 3.35
C LYS A 156 22.37 6.72 2.29
N GLY A 157 21.79 7.84 2.72
CA GLY A 157 21.07 8.80 1.89
C GLY A 157 20.34 9.82 2.76
N GLU A 158 19.80 10.86 2.13
CA GLU A 158 18.93 11.83 2.80
C GLU A 158 17.50 11.32 2.83
N THR A 159 16.86 11.37 4.00
CA THR A 159 15.46 10.93 4.17
C THR A 159 14.52 12.12 4.41
N SER A 160 13.38 12.13 3.75
CA SER A 160 12.39 13.22 3.83
C SER A 160 10.95 12.74 3.62
N GLY A 161 9.97 13.65 3.64
CA GLY A 161 8.56 13.35 3.30
C GLY A 161 7.90 12.25 4.12
N TYR A 162 8.22 12.17 5.41
CA TYR A 162 7.69 11.17 6.33
C TYR A 162 6.17 11.27 6.45
N ALA A 163 5.47 10.15 6.27
CA ALA A 163 4.02 10.08 6.42
C ALA A 163 3.58 8.77 7.09
N SER A 164 2.46 8.85 7.80
CA SER A 164 1.67 7.70 8.25
C SER A 164 0.45 7.62 7.34
N LEU A 165 0.26 6.48 6.72
CA LEU A 165 -0.83 6.22 5.78
C LEU A 165 -1.89 5.38 6.47
N HIS A 166 -3.15 5.60 6.11
CA HIS A 166 -4.21 4.67 6.47
C HIS A 166 -4.05 3.41 5.62
N SER A 167 -3.92 2.26 6.26
CA SER A 167 -3.95 0.99 5.54
C SER A 167 -5.35 0.42 5.60
N SER A 168 -5.95 0.23 4.42
CA SER A 168 -7.21 -0.50 4.27
C SER A 168 -7.04 -2.02 4.41
N GLY A 169 -5.79 -2.51 4.48
CA GLY A 169 -5.48 -3.94 4.57
C GLY A 169 -4.59 -4.34 5.75
N ALA A 170 -3.80 -3.42 6.32
CA ALA A 170 -3.04 -3.72 7.53
C ALA A 170 -4.04 -3.85 8.67
N GLY A 171 -3.87 -4.87 9.51
CA GLY A 171 -4.75 -5.09 10.65
C GLY A 171 -4.90 -3.80 11.50
N PRO A 172 -6.02 -3.65 12.24
CA PRO A 172 -6.24 -2.47 13.07
C PRO A 172 -5.01 -2.15 13.93
N GLY A 173 -4.55 -0.89 13.88
CA GLY A 173 -3.42 -0.42 14.67
C GLY A 173 -2.03 -0.77 14.12
N MET A 174 -1.92 -1.44 12.96
CA MET A 174 -0.62 -1.73 12.36
C MET A 174 -0.09 -0.55 11.54
N PRO A 175 1.22 -0.24 11.63
CA PRO A 175 1.80 0.89 10.94
C PRO A 175 1.83 0.66 9.42
N TYR A 176 1.46 1.71 8.68
CA TYR A 176 1.77 1.86 7.26
C TYR A 176 2.44 3.22 7.09
N VAL A 177 3.73 3.20 6.77
CA VAL A 177 4.57 4.39 6.77
C VAL A 177 5.23 4.62 5.42
N GLN A 178 5.55 5.87 5.14
CA GLN A 178 6.22 6.31 3.93
C GLN A 178 7.34 7.28 4.28
N LEU A 179 8.40 7.26 3.47
CA LEU A 179 9.40 8.32 3.36
C LEU A 179 9.93 8.40 1.93
N TYR A 180 10.67 9.45 1.63
CA TYR A 180 11.57 9.51 0.47
C TYR A 180 13.00 9.28 0.94
N LEU A 181 13.77 8.56 0.12
CA LEU A 181 15.21 8.37 0.26
C LEU A 181 15.88 8.95 -0.98
N ASP A 182 16.87 9.82 -0.82
CA ASP A 182 17.72 10.33 -1.90
C ASP A 182 19.17 9.87 -1.67
N ARG A 183 19.74 9.20 -2.67
CA ARG A 183 21.12 8.67 -2.63
C ARG A 183 22.08 9.41 -3.56
N GLY A 184 21.64 10.53 -4.15
CA GLY A 184 22.39 11.34 -5.12
C GLY A 184 21.81 11.33 -6.53
N ASP A 185 20.93 10.36 -6.85
CA ASP A 185 20.25 10.24 -8.15
C ASP A 185 18.83 10.84 -8.13
N GLY A 186 18.50 11.54 -7.04
CA GLY A 186 17.16 12.07 -6.77
C GLY A 186 16.37 11.17 -5.82
N PRO A 187 15.26 11.71 -5.28
CA PRO A 187 14.48 10.99 -4.28
C PRO A 187 13.71 9.82 -4.91
N GLY A 188 13.55 8.75 -4.15
CA GLY A 188 12.65 7.64 -4.43
C GLY A 188 11.79 7.35 -3.22
N MET A 189 10.55 6.89 -3.46
CA MET A 189 9.60 6.66 -2.39
C MET A 189 9.75 5.24 -1.84
N VAL A 190 9.85 5.14 -0.51
CA VAL A 190 9.87 3.87 0.22
C VAL A 190 8.62 3.82 1.09
N ARG A 191 7.87 2.73 0.99
CA ARG A 191 6.70 2.48 1.83
C ARG A 191 6.82 1.16 2.55
N LEU A 192 6.56 1.15 3.85
CA LEU A 192 6.60 -0.05 4.67
C LEU A 192 5.25 -0.24 5.34
N SER A 193 4.68 -1.44 5.22
CA SER A 193 3.47 -1.83 5.93
C SER A 193 3.69 -3.15 6.65
N ILE A 194 3.17 -3.25 7.86
CA ILE A 194 3.21 -4.47 8.66
C ILE A 194 1.79 -5.02 8.73
N TYR A 195 1.61 -6.30 8.41
CA TYR A 195 0.32 -6.98 8.47
C TYR A 195 0.37 -8.05 9.55
N ARG A 196 -0.80 -8.30 10.12
CA ARG A 196 -1.09 -9.47 10.95
C ARG A 196 -2.18 -10.28 10.23
N ASP A 197 -2.17 -11.59 10.42
CA ASP A 197 -3.23 -12.53 10.00
C ASP A 197 -3.11 -13.13 8.58
N ASN A 198 -1.89 -13.43 8.12
CA ASN A 198 -1.62 -14.36 7.01
C ASN A 198 -2.56 -14.22 5.79
N LEU A 199 -2.51 -13.06 5.12
CA LEU A 199 -3.31 -12.78 3.91
C LEU A 199 -3.10 -13.79 2.75
N GLY A 200 -2.09 -14.67 2.83
CA GLY A 200 -1.63 -15.55 1.76
C GLY A 200 -1.58 -17.05 2.07
N GLY A 201 -2.07 -17.51 3.22
CA GLY A 201 -2.04 -18.95 3.58
C GLY A 201 -0.73 -19.37 4.23
N ASN A 202 -0.67 -19.21 5.56
CA ASN A 202 0.37 -19.71 6.48
C ASN A 202 1.75 -20.05 5.87
N PRO A 203 2.43 -19.09 5.22
CA PRO A 203 3.74 -19.33 4.66
C PRO A 203 4.74 -19.63 5.78
N VAL A 204 5.80 -20.37 5.44
CA VAL A 204 6.87 -20.67 6.39
C VAL A 204 7.56 -19.34 6.79
N PRO A 205 7.79 -19.07 8.08
CA PRO A 205 8.55 -17.90 8.49
C PRO A 205 9.91 -17.83 7.78
N GLY A 206 10.26 -16.65 7.27
CA GLY A 206 11.41 -16.40 6.43
C GLY A 206 11.14 -16.43 4.93
N THR A 207 9.96 -16.87 4.49
CA THR A 207 9.61 -16.85 3.05
C THR A 207 9.66 -15.41 2.51
N VAL A 208 10.38 -15.21 1.40
CA VAL A 208 10.48 -13.94 0.71
C VAL A 208 9.75 -14.02 -0.63
N GLU A 209 8.80 -13.11 -0.83
CA GLU A 209 8.05 -12.97 -2.07
C GLU A 209 8.35 -11.63 -2.73
N LEU A 210 8.52 -11.65 -4.05
CA LEU A 210 8.57 -10.45 -4.89
C LEU A 210 7.25 -10.35 -5.65
N THR A 211 6.57 -9.22 -5.48
CA THR A 211 5.40 -8.87 -6.27
C THR A 211 5.74 -7.73 -7.23
N GLU A 212 5.59 -7.98 -8.53
CA GLU A 212 5.73 -6.99 -9.59
C GLU A 212 4.34 -6.54 -10.04
N MET A 213 4.10 -5.24 -10.08
CA MET A 213 2.82 -4.63 -10.46
C MET A 213 3.01 -3.72 -11.67
N PRO A 214 3.13 -4.32 -12.87
CA PRO A 214 3.34 -3.56 -14.08
C PRO A 214 2.20 -2.54 -14.30
N GLY A 215 2.57 -1.31 -14.63
CA GLY A 215 1.62 -0.20 -14.82
C GLY A 215 1.22 0.55 -13.54
N ASN A 216 1.64 0.10 -12.36
CA ASN A 216 1.48 0.86 -11.11
C ASN A 216 2.84 1.37 -10.64
N CYS A 217 3.26 2.52 -11.16
CA CYS A 217 4.61 3.02 -10.86
C CYS A 217 4.82 3.40 -9.38
N VAL A 218 3.73 3.59 -8.61
CA VAL A 218 3.75 3.83 -7.15
C VAL A 218 3.98 2.55 -6.36
N GLN A 219 3.64 1.39 -6.92
CA GLN A 219 3.78 0.08 -6.29
C GLN A 219 4.47 -0.91 -7.23
N ASN A 220 5.42 -0.44 -8.05
CA ASN A 220 5.92 -1.25 -9.17
C ASN A 220 6.53 -2.57 -8.69
N GLU A 221 7.29 -2.50 -7.59
CA GLU A 221 7.87 -3.67 -6.93
C GLU A 221 7.59 -3.63 -5.42
N MET A 222 7.25 -4.80 -4.88
CA MET A 222 7.03 -5.00 -3.46
C MET A 222 7.73 -6.27 -3.00
N VAL A 223 8.62 -6.13 -2.03
CA VAL A 223 9.21 -7.26 -1.31
C VAL A 223 8.35 -7.54 -0.09
N THR A 224 7.94 -8.79 0.05
CA THR A 224 7.18 -9.30 1.17
C THR A 224 8.03 -10.32 1.90
N VAL A 225 8.23 -10.11 3.21
CA VAL A 225 8.85 -11.12 4.07
C VAL A 225 7.85 -11.58 5.11
N HIS A 226 7.68 -12.89 5.21
CA HIS A 226 6.81 -13.54 6.19
C HIS A 226 7.60 -13.81 7.47
N HIS A 227 7.10 -13.36 8.61
CA HIS A 227 7.71 -13.51 9.93
C HIS A 227 6.98 -14.57 10.76
N SER A 228 7.53 -14.91 11.92
CA SER A 228 6.86 -15.79 12.88
C SER A 228 5.57 -15.14 13.43
N GLY A 229 4.64 -15.96 13.93
CA GLY A 229 3.39 -15.47 14.51
C GLY A 229 2.39 -14.90 13.50
N GLY A 230 2.57 -15.18 12.20
CA GLY A 230 1.66 -14.74 11.13
C GLY A 230 1.77 -13.26 10.78
N LEU A 231 2.94 -12.66 11.08
CA LEU A 231 3.27 -11.30 10.72
C LEU A 231 3.88 -11.26 9.31
N GLN A 232 3.57 -10.22 8.55
CA GLN A 232 4.11 -10.01 7.22
C GLN A 232 4.60 -8.57 7.10
N VAL A 233 5.82 -8.37 6.62
CA VAL A 233 6.39 -7.04 6.36
C VAL A 233 6.46 -6.85 4.86
N ASN A 234 5.76 -5.82 4.38
CA ASN A 234 5.76 -5.44 2.97
C ASN A 234 6.53 -4.15 2.81
N LEU A 235 7.62 -4.21 2.06
CA LEU A 235 8.42 -3.07 1.67
C LEU A 235 8.26 -2.82 0.18
N MET A 236 7.66 -1.68 -0.14
CA MET A 236 7.41 -1.27 -1.50
C MET A 236 8.54 -0.36 -1.94
N ILE A 237 9.15 -0.71 -3.06
CA ILE A 237 10.22 0.03 -3.69
C ILE A 237 9.56 0.76 -4.85
N SER A 238 8.96 1.91 -4.54
CA SER A 238 8.22 2.68 -5.54
C SER A 238 9.21 3.32 -6.49
N THR A 239 8.91 3.22 -7.78
CA THR A 239 9.57 4.05 -8.78
C THR A 239 8.92 5.43 -8.87
N CYS A 240 7.68 5.71 -8.45
CA CYS A 240 7.12 7.07 -8.63
C CYS A 240 7.21 7.94 -7.37
N LEU A 241 7.53 9.23 -7.57
CA LEU A 241 7.67 10.22 -6.50
C LEU A 241 6.35 10.89 -6.11
N VAL A 242 5.48 11.21 -7.08
CA VAL A 242 4.24 11.96 -6.84
C VAL A 242 3.17 11.54 -7.85
N TRP A 243 1.92 11.45 -7.39
CA TRP A 243 0.74 11.47 -8.27
C TRP A 243 0.40 12.94 -8.56
N ASP A 244 0.96 13.52 -9.63
CA ASP A 244 0.55 14.84 -10.13
C ASP A 244 -0.65 14.65 -11.08
N PRO A 245 -1.69 15.51 -11.05
CA PRO A 245 -2.74 15.55 -12.08
C PRO A 245 -2.21 15.62 -13.53
N LYS A 246 -0.98 16.10 -13.76
CA LYS A 246 -0.32 16.10 -15.07
C LYS A 246 0.37 14.78 -15.44
N GLY A 247 0.37 13.81 -14.54
CA GLY A 247 0.96 12.48 -14.73
C GLY A 247 2.01 12.14 -13.69
N THR A 248 2.30 10.85 -13.56
CA THR A 248 3.34 10.34 -12.66
C THR A 248 4.69 10.32 -13.37
N VAL A 249 5.69 10.99 -12.82
CA VAL A 249 7.08 10.89 -13.30
C VAL A 249 7.72 9.66 -12.65
N PRO A 250 8.23 8.68 -13.44
CA PRO A 250 9.08 7.64 -12.92
C PRO A 250 10.33 8.26 -12.28
N ALA A 251 10.69 7.73 -11.15
CA ALA A 251 11.85 8.02 -10.32
C ALA A 251 12.65 6.72 -10.18
N PRO A 252 13.94 6.84 -9.84
CA PRO A 252 14.80 5.68 -9.70
C PRO A 252 14.34 4.79 -8.54
N ALA A 253 14.53 3.48 -8.70
CA ALA A 253 14.45 2.57 -7.57
C ALA A 253 15.61 2.88 -6.61
N VAL A 254 15.28 3.33 -5.40
CA VAL A 254 16.29 3.75 -4.40
C VAL A 254 16.80 2.61 -3.52
N LEU A 255 16.14 1.45 -3.60
CA LEU A 255 16.55 0.19 -2.99
C LEU A 255 16.59 -0.90 -4.06
N SER A 256 17.58 -1.77 -3.97
CA SER A 256 17.55 -3.06 -4.65
C SER A 256 16.60 -4.04 -3.95
N VAL A 257 16.15 -5.08 -4.66
CA VAL A 257 15.38 -6.19 -4.07
C VAL A 257 16.12 -6.81 -2.88
N LYS A 258 17.45 -6.93 -2.95
CA LYS A 258 18.28 -7.47 -1.87
C LYS A 258 18.26 -6.56 -0.63
N GLU A 259 18.52 -5.27 -0.78
CA GLU A 259 18.46 -4.31 0.33
C GLU A 259 17.05 -4.29 0.96
N ALA A 260 16.00 -4.33 0.12
CA ALA A 260 14.63 -4.39 0.60
C ALA A 260 14.32 -5.69 1.36
N THR A 261 14.88 -6.82 0.91
CA THR A 261 14.77 -8.11 1.60
C THR A 261 15.47 -8.07 2.97
N GLU A 262 16.67 -7.48 3.05
CA GLU A 262 17.41 -7.33 4.31
C GLU A 262 16.65 -6.42 5.30
N ILE A 263 16.08 -5.32 4.82
CA ILE A 263 15.27 -4.41 5.65
C ILE A 263 14.00 -5.12 6.12
N ALA A 264 13.20 -5.70 5.21
CA ALA A 264 11.93 -6.33 5.54
C ALA A 264 12.10 -7.62 6.37
N GLY A 265 13.22 -8.32 6.21
CA GLY A 265 13.57 -9.54 6.95
C GLY A 265 14.20 -9.30 8.32
N ASN A 266 14.39 -8.04 8.73
CA ASN A 266 14.93 -7.76 10.05
C ASN A 266 14.01 -8.29 11.17
N PRO A 267 14.47 -9.17 12.07
CA PRO A 267 13.61 -9.84 13.05
C PRO A 267 13.07 -8.91 14.15
N ILE A 268 13.52 -7.64 14.20
CA ILE A 268 12.98 -6.63 15.10
C ILE A 268 11.55 -6.22 14.68
N TRP A 269 11.18 -6.36 13.40
CA TRP A 269 9.83 -6.06 12.97
C TRP A 269 8.79 -6.92 13.69
N GLY A 270 7.74 -6.28 14.19
CA GLY A 270 6.73 -6.97 14.97
C GLY A 270 5.51 -6.10 15.25
N THR A 271 4.57 -6.65 16.02
CA THR A 271 3.49 -5.87 16.64
C THR A 271 3.99 -5.03 17.82
N GLN A 272 5.16 -5.39 18.36
CA GLN A 272 5.89 -4.62 19.37
C GLN A 272 7.31 -4.37 18.86
N LEU A 273 7.86 -3.22 19.24
CA LEU A 273 9.26 -2.84 18.98
C LEU A 273 9.97 -2.61 20.30
N PRO A 274 11.31 -2.71 20.35
CA PRO A 274 12.08 -2.23 21.48
C PRO A 274 11.71 -0.79 21.84
N ALA A 275 11.56 -0.51 23.13
CA ALA A 275 11.06 0.75 23.65
C ALA A 275 11.81 1.97 23.10
N GLU A 276 13.12 1.82 22.86
CA GLU A 276 13.97 2.85 22.28
C GLU A 276 13.48 3.35 20.90
N TYR A 277 12.97 2.47 20.03
CA TYR A 277 12.49 2.88 18.71
C TYR A 277 11.19 3.66 18.84
N VAL A 278 10.29 3.21 19.71
CA VAL A 278 9.00 3.87 19.95
C VAL A 278 9.21 5.25 20.58
N ILE A 279 10.06 5.35 21.60
CA ILE A 279 10.35 6.61 22.30
C ILE A 279 11.12 7.58 21.40
N ASN A 280 12.16 7.13 20.71
CA ASN A 280 12.95 8.00 19.83
C ASN A 280 12.15 8.41 18.60
N GLY A 281 11.36 7.50 18.04
CA GLY A 281 10.44 7.81 16.95
C GLY A 281 9.43 8.88 17.35
N ALA A 282 8.81 8.78 18.52
CA ALA A 282 7.89 9.80 19.03
C ALA A 282 8.56 11.18 19.16
N LYS A 283 9.82 11.24 19.59
CA LYS A 283 10.61 12.47 19.68
C LYS A 283 10.99 13.03 18.31
N ARG A 284 11.39 12.17 17.36
CA ARG A 284 11.90 12.56 16.04
C ARG A 284 10.78 12.90 15.05
N PHE A 285 9.63 12.24 15.16
CA PHE A 285 8.48 12.41 14.26
C PHE A 285 7.21 12.85 15.01
N PRO A 286 7.24 13.93 15.82
CA PRO A 286 6.12 14.31 16.68
C PRO A 286 4.88 14.75 15.90
N LYS A 287 5.07 15.20 14.65
CA LYS A 287 3.99 15.69 13.79
C LYS A 287 3.13 14.56 13.19
N LEU A 288 3.65 13.33 13.11
CA LEU A 288 2.90 12.18 12.59
C LEU A 288 1.77 11.72 13.51
N ALA A 289 1.86 12.02 14.81
CA ALA A 289 0.78 11.71 15.74
C ALA A 289 -0.49 12.51 15.44
N ARG A 290 -0.35 13.66 14.78
CA ARG A 290 -1.44 14.62 14.55
C ARG A 290 -2.11 14.46 13.17
N SER A 291 -1.48 13.75 12.24
CA SER A 291 -2.00 13.58 10.87
C SER A 291 -3.04 12.47 10.72
N ASN A 292 -3.44 11.83 11.82
CA ASN A 292 -4.48 10.79 11.86
C ASN A 292 -5.86 11.33 12.29
N GLY A 293 -6.06 12.66 12.26
CA GLY A 293 -7.31 13.34 12.59
C GLY A 293 -7.99 13.91 11.35
#